data_AF-A0A7C6DD62-F1
#
_entry.id   AF-A0A7C6DD62-F1
#
_cell.length_a   1.000
_cell.length_b   1.000
_cell.length_c   1.000
_cell.angle_alpha   90.00
_cell.angle_beta   90.00
_cell.angle_gamma   90.00
#
_symmetry.space_group_name_H-M   'P 1'
#
loop_
_entity.id
_entity.type
_entity.pdbx_description
1 polymer ?
#
loop_
_entity_poly.entity_id
_entity_poly.type
_entity_poly.pdbx_seq_one_letter_code
_entity_poly.pdbx_strand_id
1 'polypeptide(L)'
;MYRNKEDVILRNYDHAKAVYKDFDVDVDKAIEKFKTIPISLHCWQGDDVKGFEDLGDVESQNVVTGSYPGAARNGDELRADIEKAFSMSPAKHRVNLHSIYAEPKKPTPRNELTADDFNGWIEWAKEKDYGLDFNVSFFTHPMMVDGFSLASRRKDVRDYWVKAGVGGREISYEIGKRLGTPCYHNIWVPDGLKDIPANRLVYRQNLIESLDRIFEKKLDRKYIRDVLEGKLFGIGIESFTVGSHEFYLAYAVKNGVGVCLDTGHYHPTETAVDKITAVAPFVDDVLLHVSRGVRWDSDHVLIQGDELDALMLEIKRGDFFDKIAIGLDFFDASINRVAAWVIGLRSAGKSILKALLEPTHLVEEAEANGDYTSRLALMEEFKNLPFNAVWDYVCHTTGTYVGSTWLDEVKAYESGLNRN
;
A
#
# COMPACT_ATOMS: atom_id res chain seq x y z
N MET A 1 19.48 -4.79 25.13
CA MET A 1 18.12 -4.32 24.80
C MET A 1 17.82 -3.05 25.55
N TYR A 2 17.30 -2.05 24.85
CA TYR A 2 16.76 -0.81 25.43
C TYR A 2 15.74 -1.17 26.52
N ARG A 3 16.08 -0.96 27.80
CA ARG A 3 15.11 -1.09 28.90
C ARG A 3 14.43 0.27 29.05
N ASN A 4 13.34 0.45 28.32
CA ASN A 4 12.54 1.66 28.42
C ASN A 4 11.82 1.67 29.75
N LYS A 5 12.27 2.54 30.64
CA LYS A 5 11.53 2.86 31.85
C LYS A 5 10.54 3.98 31.50
N GLU A 6 9.29 3.83 31.93
CA GLU A 6 8.19 4.76 31.65
C GLU A 6 8.55 6.22 31.99
N ASP A 7 9.22 6.45 33.12
CA ASP A 7 9.72 7.77 33.53
C ASP A 7 10.68 8.40 32.51
N VAL A 8 11.51 7.60 31.85
CA VAL A 8 12.41 8.08 30.80
C VAL A 8 11.64 8.46 29.54
N ILE A 9 10.64 7.66 29.13
CA ILE A 9 9.81 7.96 27.96
C ILE A 9 9.06 9.27 28.18
N LEU A 10 8.37 9.42 29.31
CA LEU A 10 7.57 10.62 29.62
C LEU A 10 8.45 11.88 29.70
N ARG A 11 9.62 11.80 30.35
CA ARG A 11 10.54 12.94 30.42
C ARG A 11 11.10 13.32 29.05
N ASN A 12 11.43 12.35 28.20
CA ASN A 12 11.92 12.61 26.85
C ASN A 12 10.82 13.24 25.98
N TYR A 13 9.56 12.80 26.17
CA TYR A 13 8.40 13.37 25.51
C TYR A 13 8.20 14.84 25.90
N ASP A 14 8.20 15.15 27.20
CA ASP A 14 8.05 16.53 27.69
C ASP A 14 9.16 17.45 27.16
N HIS A 15 10.39 16.94 27.09
CA HIS A 15 11.49 17.67 26.47
C HIS A 15 11.26 17.91 24.97
N ALA A 16 10.85 16.88 24.22
CA ALA A 16 10.54 17.02 22.80
C ALA A 16 9.43 18.04 22.55
N LYS A 17 8.36 18.04 23.37
CA LYS A 17 7.30 19.05 23.31
C LYS A 17 7.82 20.46 23.48
N ALA A 18 8.73 20.67 24.44
CA ALA A 18 9.34 21.99 24.66
C ALA A 18 10.15 22.43 23.42
N VAL A 19 10.97 21.53 22.84
CA VAL A 19 11.76 21.82 21.64
C VAL A 19 10.87 22.16 20.44
N TYR A 20 9.83 21.37 20.17
CA TYR A 20 8.92 21.64 19.05
C TYR A 20 8.10 22.93 19.26
N LYS A 21 7.78 23.28 20.51
CA LYS A 21 7.09 24.52 20.84
C LYS A 21 7.92 25.76 20.51
N ASP A 22 9.24 25.70 20.59
CA ASP A 22 10.12 26.81 20.18
C ASP A 22 10.04 27.10 18.66
N PHE A 23 9.48 26.16 17.88
CA PHE A 23 9.19 26.30 16.44
C PHE A 23 7.68 26.37 16.15
N ASP A 24 6.85 26.71 17.14
CA ASP A 24 5.38 26.80 17.01
C ASP A 24 4.70 25.50 16.51
N VAL A 25 5.29 24.34 16.80
CA VAL A 25 4.70 23.02 16.48
C VAL A 25 3.99 22.42 17.70
N ASP A 26 2.70 22.12 17.53
CA ASP A 26 1.90 21.39 18.53
C ASP A 26 2.02 19.88 18.34
N VAL A 27 2.85 19.26 19.19
CA VAL A 27 3.10 17.82 19.19
C VAL A 27 1.85 17.00 19.53
N ASP A 28 1.01 17.45 20.47
CA ASP A 28 -0.18 16.68 20.85
C ASP A 28 -1.17 16.66 19.67
N LYS A 29 -1.35 17.79 18.98
CA LYS A 29 -2.17 17.88 17.76
C LYS A 29 -1.62 17.01 16.63
N ALA A 30 -0.30 16.95 16.45
CA ALA A 30 0.33 16.07 15.46
C ALA A 30 0.05 14.58 15.77
N ILE A 31 0.11 14.18 17.04
CA ILE A 31 -0.24 12.82 17.48
C ILE A 31 -1.73 12.52 17.22
N GLU A 32 -2.63 13.45 17.55
CA GLU A 32 -4.06 13.26 17.30
C GLU A 32 -4.35 13.12 15.80
N LYS A 33 -3.69 13.90 14.94
CA LYS A 33 -3.79 13.71 13.48
C LYS A 33 -3.24 12.35 13.05
N PHE A 34 -2.06 11.96 13.54
CA PHE A 34 -1.44 10.67 13.22
C PHE A 34 -2.39 9.49 13.49
N LYS A 35 -3.09 9.48 14.62
CA LYS A 35 -4.06 8.43 14.98
C LYS A 35 -5.23 8.29 13.99
N THR A 36 -5.49 9.30 13.18
CA THR A 36 -6.59 9.25 12.19
C THR A 36 -6.18 8.67 10.84
N ILE A 37 -4.87 8.62 10.54
CA ILE A 37 -4.35 8.28 9.22
C ILE A 37 -4.18 6.76 9.13
N PRO A 38 -4.98 6.06 8.30
CA PRO A 38 -4.84 4.62 8.13
C PRO A 38 -3.66 4.27 7.22
N ILE A 39 -3.01 3.15 7.52
CA ILE A 39 -2.05 2.50 6.63
C ILE A 39 -2.65 1.14 6.23
N SER A 40 -2.78 0.91 4.92
CA SER A 40 -3.29 -0.35 4.38
C SER A 40 -2.17 -1.37 4.21
N LEU A 41 -2.23 -2.45 4.98
CA LEU A 41 -1.28 -3.54 4.94
C LEU A 41 -1.66 -4.53 3.85
N HIS A 42 -0.78 -4.77 2.88
CA HIS A 42 -0.97 -5.81 1.89
C HIS A 42 -0.95 -7.22 2.50
N CYS A 43 -1.95 -8.04 2.19
CA CYS A 43 -2.05 -9.40 2.73
C CYS A 43 -1.01 -10.36 2.13
N TRP A 44 -0.50 -10.09 0.94
CA TRP A 44 0.28 -11.05 0.15
C TRP A 44 1.72 -11.30 0.60
N GLN A 45 2.27 -10.42 1.43
CA GLN A 45 3.56 -10.66 2.08
C GLN A 45 3.50 -11.85 3.06
N GLY A 46 2.31 -12.21 3.57
CA GLY A 46 2.15 -13.28 4.56
C GLY A 46 2.29 -14.69 4.01
N ASP A 47 2.15 -14.86 2.70
CA ASP A 47 2.14 -16.17 2.05
C ASP A 47 2.87 -16.20 0.70
N ASP A 48 3.65 -15.17 0.37
CA ASP A 48 4.41 -15.06 -0.89
C ASP A 48 3.52 -14.93 -2.12
N VAL A 49 2.42 -14.17 -2.02
CA VAL A 49 1.48 -13.94 -3.14
C VAL A 49 0.86 -15.24 -3.69
N LYS A 50 0.78 -16.29 -2.86
CA LYS A 50 0.23 -17.60 -3.27
C LYS A 50 -1.29 -17.57 -3.35
N GLY A 51 -1.94 -16.91 -2.38
CA GLY A 51 -3.38 -16.98 -2.21
C GLY A 51 -3.85 -18.36 -1.74
N PHE A 52 -5.16 -18.55 -1.77
CA PHE A 52 -5.84 -19.77 -1.30
C PHE A 52 -6.49 -20.57 -2.43
N GLU A 53 -6.17 -20.22 -3.67
CA GLU A 53 -6.64 -20.94 -4.84
C GLU A 53 -5.74 -22.15 -5.15
N ASP A 54 -6.34 -23.30 -5.42
CA ASP A 54 -5.64 -24.49 -5.90
C ASP A 54 -5.67 -24.52 -7.43
N LEU A 55 -4.69 -23.84 -8.05
CA LEU A 55 -4.56 -23.73 -9.51
C LEU A 55 -3.53 -24.71 -10.10
N GLY A 56 -2.85 -25.50 -9.26
CA GLY A 56 -1.71 -26.32 -9.67
C GLY A 56 -0.51 -25.48 -10.13
N ASP A 57 0.33 -26.05 -11.00
CA ASP A 57 1.54 -25.39 -11.52
C ASP A 57 1.19 -24.37 -12.60
N VAL A 58 0.89 -23.14 -12.19
CA VAL A 58 0.65 -22.00 -13.08
C VAL A 58 1.80 -20.99 -12.96
N GLU A 59 2.28 -20.51 -14.11
CA GLU A 59 3.32 -19.48 -14.16
C GLU A 59 2.85 -18.17 -13.52
N SER A 60 3.63 -17.68 -12.57
CA SER A 60 3.41 -16.40 -11.89
C SER A 60 4.03 -15.24 -12.67
N GLN A 61 3.31 -14.12 -12.75
CA GLN A 61 3.85 -12.85 -13.27
C GLN A 61 4.52 -12.01 -12.16
N ASN A 62 4.45 -12.46 -10.91
CA ASN A 62 5.15 -11.86 -9.76
C ASN A 62 6.37 -12.71 -9.39
N VAL A 63 7.49 -12.05 -9.09
CA VAL A 63 8.76 -12.70 -8.76
C VAL A 63 9.04 -12.54 -7.27
N VAL A 64 8.72 -13.58 -6.49
CA VAL A 64 9.03 -13.61 -5.05
C VAL A 64 10.41 -14.21 -4.84
N THR A 65 11.24 -13.54 -4.01
CA THR A 65 12.62 -13.99 -3.73
C THR A 65 12.78 -14.37 -2.26
N GLY A 66 13.36 -15.54 -2.02
CA GLY A 66 13.60 -16.11 -0.70
C GLY A 66 12.74 -17.34 -0.42
N SER A 67 13.07 -18.04 0.66
CA SER A 67 12.40 -19.29 1.07
C SER A 67 12.34 -19.42 2.58
N TYR A 68 12.15 -18.30 3.28
CA TYR A 68 12.06 -18.27 4.73
C TYR A 68 10.81 -19.06 5.17
N PRO A 69 10.89 -19.95 6.18
CA PRO A 69 9.78 -20.80 6.60
C PRO A 69 8.65 -19.97 7.25
N GLY A 70 7.53 -20.62 7.58
CA GLY A 70 6.47 -19.98 8.38
C GLY A 70 5.39 -19.24 7.59
N ALA A 71 5.39 -19.31 6.26
CA ALA A 71 4.34 -18.73 5.41
C ALA A 71 2.94 -19.20 5.85
N ALA A 72 1.97 -18.28 5.86
CA ALA A 72 0.57 -18.63 6.07
C ALA A 72 0.05 -19.51 4.92
N ARG A 73 -0.86 -20.43 5.22
CA ARG A 73 -1.39 -21.41 4.25
C ARG A 73 -2.89 -21.29 4.02
N ASN A 74 -3.56 -20.46 4.79
CA ASN A 74 -5.00 -20.23 4.74
C ASN A 74 -5.34 -18.89 5.42
N GLY A 75 -6.61 -18.47 5.32
CA GLY A 75 -7.06 -17.19 5.87
C GLY A 75 -6.95 -17.07 7.38
N ASP A 76 -7.13 -18.15 8.15
CA ASP A 76 -7.00 -18.11 9.61
C ASP A 76 -5.55 -17.85 10.05
N GLU A 77 -4.61 -18.56 9.43
CA GLU A 77 -3.18 -18.32 9.65
C GLU A 77 -2.79 -16.90 9.23
N LEU A 78 -3.27 -16.44 8.07
CA LEU A 78 -2.93 -15.12 7.56
C LEU A 78 -3.50 -13.99 8.43
N ARG A 79 -4.75 -14.10 8.89
CA ARG A 79 -5.35 -13.15 9.85
C ARG A 79 -4.57 -13.11 11.16
N ALA A 80 -4.16 -14.27 11.69
CA ALA A 80 -3.37 -14.34 12.93
C ALA A 80 -2.00 -13.66 12.77
N ASP A 81 -1.33 -13.85 11.63
CA ASP A 81 -0.04 -13.22 11.33
C ASP A 81 -0.18 -11.69 11.19
N ILE A 82 -1.25 -11.22 10.53
CA ILE A 82 -1.58 -9.79 10.40
C ILE A 82 -1.89 -9.17 11.77
N GLU A 83 -2.73 -9.81 12.60
CA GLU A 83 -3.00 -9.33 13.97
C GLU A 83 -1.71 -9.22 14.79
N LYS A 84 -0.79 -10.18 14.60
CA LYS A 84 0.50 -10.14 15.26
C LYS A 84 1.32 -8.93 14.84
N ALA A 85 1.37 -8.62 13.55
CA ALA A 85 2.04 -7.41 13.05
C ALA A 85 1.38 -6.12 13.57
N PHE A 86 0.04 -6.05 13.54
CA PHE A 86 -0.72 -4.89 14.03
C PHE A 86 -0.52 -4.61 15.52
N SER A 87 -0.36 -5.65 16.35
CA SER A 87 -0.06 -5.49 17.78
C SER A 87 1.27 -4.74 18.05
N MET A 88 2.13 -4.62 17.03
CA MET A 88 3.46 -4.00 17.14
C MET A 88 3.55 -2.62 16.46
N SER A 89 2.45 -2.10 15.92
CA SER A 89 2.40 -0.79 15.27
C SER A 89 1.29 0.08 15.85
N PRO A 90 1.58 1.34 16.26
CA PRO A 90 0.58 2.25 16.79
C PRO A 90 -0.27 2.94 15.70
N ALA A 91 0.00 2.68 14.42
CA ALA A 91 -0.77 3.26 13.32
C ALA A 91 -2.22 2.76 13.32
N LYS A 92 -3.11 3.51 12.66
CA LYS A 92 -4.44 3.01 12.33
C LYS A 92 -4.34 2.05 11.14
N HIS A 93 -5.03 0.92 11.21
CA HIS A 93 -4.80 -0.18 10.28
C HIS A 93 -5.95 -0.39 9.29
N ARG A 94 -5.57 -0.74 8.06
CA ARG A 94 -6.44 -1.38 7.06
C ARG A 94 -5.72 -2.60 6.50
N VAL A 95 -6.44 -3.48 5.82
CA VAL A 95 -5.85 -4.61 5.09
C VAL A 95 -6.23 -4.53 3.62
N ASN A 96 -5.24 -4.66 2.76
CA ASN A 96 -5.40 -4.71 1.31
C ASN A 96 -5.41 -6.17 0.84
N LEU A 97 -6.54 -6.61 0.30
CA LEU A 97 -6.78 -7.98 -0.12
C LEU A 97 -6.67 -8.13 -1.64
N HIS A 98 -6.30 -9.32 -2.09
CA HIS A 98 -6.41 -9.73 -3.49
C HIS A 98 -7.53 -10.76 -3.66
N SER A 99 -8.09 -10.89 -4.86
CA SER A 99 -9.15 -11.86 -5.13
C SER A 99 -8.71 -13.32 -4.92
N ILE A 100 -7.41 -13.62 -5.03
CA ILE A 100 -6.86 -14.97 -4.73
C ILE A 100 -6.96 -15.35 -3.25
N TYR A 101 -7.30 -14.41 -2.35
CA TYR A 101 -7.48 -14.66 -0.91
C TYR A 101 -8.94 -14.93 -0.52
N ALA A 102 -9.79 -15.23 -1.51
CA ALA A 102 -11.17 -15.65 -1.28
C ALA A 102 -11.22 -16.96 -0.46
N GLU A 103 -12.27 -17.11 0.35
CA GLU A 103 -12.57 -18.28 1.17
C GLU A 103 -13.93 -18.90 0.76
N PRO A 104 -14.13 -19.28 -0.51
CA PRO A 104 -15.42 -19.75 -0.98
C PRO A 104 -15.75 -21.13 -0.40
N LYS A 105 -17.04 -21.40 -0.14
CA LYS A 105 -17.49 -22.70 0.39
C LYS A 105 -17.27 -23.89 -0.56
N LYS A 106 -17.10 -23.59 -1.85
CA LYS A 106 -16.79 -24.54 -2.91
C LYS A 106 -15.78 -23.88 -3.86
N PRO A 107 -14.96 -24.66 -4.59
CA PRO A 107 -14.09 -24.10 -5.61
C PRO A 107 -14.89 -23.19 -6.56
N THR A 108 -14.50 -21.93 -6.64
CA THR A 108 -15.20 -20.88 -7.38
C THR A 108 -14.17 -20.13 -8.22
N PRO A 109 -14.36 -20.04 -9.55
CA PRO A 109 -13.40 -19.33 -10.41
C PRO A 109 -13.44 -17.83 -10.14
N ARG A 110 -12.33 -17.13 -10.36
CA ARG A 110 -12.18 -15.70 -10.05
C ARG A 110 -13.26 -14.80 -10.63
N ASN A 111 -13.71 -15.10 -11.84
CA ASN A 111 -14.75 -14.33 -12.53
C ASN A 111 -16.18 -14.56 -11.99
N GLU A 112 -16.36 -15.43 -11.00
CA GLU A 112 -17.64 -15.72 -10.33
C GLU A 112 -17.61 -15.45 -8.81
N LEU A 113 -16.48 -14.94 -8.29
CA LEU A 113 -16.36 -14.59 -6.88
C LEU A 113 -17.33 -13.46 -6.50
N THR A 114 -17.80 -13.50 -5.25
CA THR A 114 -18.73 -12.54 -4.67
C THR A 114 -18.27 -12.11 -3.28
N ALA A 115 -18.89 -11.08 -2.70
CA ALA A 115 -18.55 -10.61 -1.35
C ALA A 115 -18.75 -11.67 -0.26
N ASP A 116 -19.62 -12.66 -0.49
CA ASP A 116 -19.83 -13.75 0.47
C ASP A 116 -18.61 -14.69 0.56
N ASP A 117 -17.80 -14.77 -0.51
CA ASP A 117 -16.54 -15.51 -0.50
C ASP A 117 -15.44 -14.79 0.30
N PHE A 118 -15.69 -13.54 0.72
CA PHE A 118 -14.81 -12.74 1.59
C PHE A 118 -15.43 -12.51 2.97
N ASN A 119 -16.49 -13.23 3.33
CA ASN A 119 -17.21 -12.98 4.59
C ASN A 119 -16.34 -13.19 5.83
N GLY A 120 -15.40 -14.15 5.80
CA GLY A 120 -14.43 -14.35 6.89
C GLY A 120 -13.57 -13.10 7.13
N TRP A 121 -13.08 -12.49 6.06
CA TRP A 121 -12.33 -11.22 6.11
C TRP A 121 -13.19 -10.05 6.60
N ILE A 122 -14.41 -9.91 6.08
CA ILE A 122 -15.29 -8.78 6.40
C ILE A 122 -15.70 -8.81 7.88
N GLU A 123 -16.13 -9.96 8.39
CA GLU A 123 -16.54 -10.08 9.80
C GLU A 123 -15.35 -9.90 10.74
N TRP A 124 -14.19 -10.46 10.39
CA TRP A 124 -12.94 -10.24 11.13
C TRP A 124 -12.55 -8.75 11.19
N ALA A 125 -12.54 -8.07 10.05
CA ALA A 125 -12.21 -6.65 9.99
C ALA A 125 -13.21 -5.80 10.77
N LYS A 126 -14.50 -6.15 10.72
CA LYS A 126 -15.55 -5.48 11.49
C LYS A 126 -15.39 -5.67 13.00
N GLU A 127 -15.04 -6.87 13.46
CA GLU A 127 -14.78 -7.15 14.88
C GLU A 127 -13.60 -6.33 15.41
N LYS A 128 -12.57 -6.17 14.58
CA LYS A 128 -11.31 -5.50 14.95
C LYS A 128 -11.26 -4.00 14.62
N ASP A 129 -12.33 -3.44 14.05
CA ASP A 129 -12.40 -2.05 13.55
C ASP A 129 -11.32 -1.71 12.50
N TYR A 130 -11.06 -2.65 11.59
CA TYR A 130 -10.19 -2.45 10.43
C TYR A 130 -10.99 -2.07 9.19
N GLY A 131 -10.40 -1.23 8.33
CA GLY A 131 -10.86 -1.08 6.96
C GLY A 131 -10.29 -2.17 6.05
N LEU A 132 -10.96 -2.42 4.92
CA LEU A 132 -10.50 -3.36 3.90
C LEU A 132 -10.42 -2.67 2.53
N ASP A 133 -9.31 -2.89 1.84
CA ASP A 133 -9.05 -2.52 0.45
C ASP A 133 -8.95 -3.79 -0.41
N PHE A 134 -9.10 -3.67 -1.72
CA PHE A 134 -9.29 -4.83 -2.57
C PHE A 134 -8.68 -4.68 -3.96
N ASN A 135 -8.22 -5.79 -4.51
CA ASN A 135 -7.63 -5.90 -5.83
C ASN A 135 -8.16 -7.14 -6.52
N VAL A 136 -8.45 -7.04 -7.83
CA VAL A 136 -8.62 -8.24 -8.65
C VAL A 136 -7.24 -8.76 -9.05
N SER A 137 -7.01 -10.06 -8.89
CA SER A 137 -5.75 -10.70 -9.27
C SER A 137 -5.77 -11.09 -10.74
N PHE A 138 -5.26 -10.22 -11.60
CA PHE A 138 -5.14 -10.43 -13.06
C PHE A 138 -3.86 -11.18 -13.46
N PHE A 139 -3.42 -12.15 -12.66
CA PHE A 139 -2.13 -12.85 -12.80
C PHE A 139 -2.18 -14.28 -12.22
N THR A 140 -1.20 -15.13 -12.51
CA THR A 140 -1.08 -16.51 -11.98
C THR A 140 -2.39 -17.28 -12.14
N HIS A 141 -2.86 -17.42 -13.39
CA HIS A 141 -4.13 -18.11 -13.67
C HIS A 141 -4.14 -18.74 -15.08
N PRO A 142 -4.81 -19.89 -15.30
CA PRO A 142 -4.89 -20.53 -16.62
C PRO A 142 -5.53 -19.69 -17.74
N MET A 143 -6.30 -18.65 -17.37
CA MET A 143 -6.86 -17.67 -18.33
C MET A 143 -5.89 -16.53 -18.66
N MET A 144 -4.67 -16.55 -18.14
CA MET A 144 -3.58 -15.75 -18.68
C MET A 144 -3.07 -16.42 -19.95
N VAL A 145 -3.13 -15.72 -21.08
CA VAL A 145 -2.62 -16.23 -22.36
C VAL A 145 -1.53 -15.31 -22.87
N ASP A 146 -0.34 -15.87 -23.07
CA ASP A 146 0.86 -15.15 -23.51
C ASP A 146 1.23 -13.96 -22.59
N GLY A 147 0.93 -14.06 -21.30
CA GLY A 147 1.15 -12.98 -20.33
C GLY A 147 0.08 -11.89 -20.33
N PHE A 148 -1.04 -12.06 -21.04
CA PHE A 148 -2.10 -11.06 -21.14
C PHE A 148 -3.40 -11.45 -20.44
N SER A 149 -4.03 -10.44 -19.84
CA SER A 149 -5.37 -10.42 -19.26
C SER A 149 -6.31 -9.49 -20.06
N LEU A 150 -6.58 -8.29 -19.55
CA LEU A 150 -7.53 -7.29 -20.08
C LEU A 150 -7.13 -6.74 -21.45
N ALA A 151 -5.86 -6.77 -21.81
CA ALA A 151 -5.34 -6.31 -23.10
C ALA A 151 -5.12 -7.45 -24.11
N SER A 152 -5.45 -8.71 -23.74
CA SER A 152 -5.27 -9.88 -24.60
C SER A 152 -5.91 -9.69 -25.97
N ARG A 153 -5.26 -10.18 -27.03
CA ARG A 153 -5.85 -10.20 -28.37
C ARG A 153 -7.03 -11.16 -28.47
N ARG A 154 -7.06 -12.16 -27.57
CA ARG A 154 -8.13 -13.15 -27.48
C ARG A 154 -9.33 -12.58 -26.73
N LYS A 155 -10.47 -12.49 -27.41
CA LYS A 155 -11.70 -11.90 -26.83
C LYS A 155 -12.23 -12.72 -25.66
N ASP A 156 -12.17 -14.05 -25.73
CA ASP A 156 -12.58 -14.96 -24.66
C ASP A 156 -11.76 -14.76 -23.37
N VAL A 157 -10.46 -14.48 -23.50
CA VAL A 157 -9.59 -14.11 -22.37
C VAL A 157 -10.02 -12.76 -21.78
N ARG A 158 -10.23 -11.74 -22.62
CA ARG A 158 -10.72 -10.43 -22.14
C ARG A 158 -12.08 -10.55 -21.46
N ASP A 159 -13.01 -11.31 -22.02
CA ASP A 159 -14.35 -11.47 -21.47
C ASP A 159 -14.33 -12.10 -20.06
N TYR A 160 -13.44 -13.07 -19.83
CA TYR A 160 -13.22 -13.64 -18.50
C TYR A 160 -12.73 -12.58 -17.50
N TRP A 161 -11.67 -11.85 -17.86
CA TRP A 161 -11.06 -10.87 -16.96
C TRP A 161 -11.91 -9.62 -16.76
N VAL A 162 -12.66 -9.18 -17.77
CA VAL A 162 -13.66 -8.11 -17.62
C VAL A 162 -14.73 -8.53 -16.63
N LYS A 163 -15.22 -9.78 -16.70
CA LYS A 163 -16.19 -10.28 -15.72
C LYS A 163 -15.61 -10.31 -14.31
N ALA A 164 -14.37 -10.76 -14.14
CA ALA A 164 -13.66 -10.69 -12.85
C ALA A 164 -13.49 -9.24 -12.35
N GLY A 165 -13.15 -8.30 -13.23
CA GLY A 165 -13.04 -6.88 -12.91
C GLY A 165 -14.35 -6.26 -12.43
N VAL A 166 -15.46 -6.56 -13.11
CA VAL A 166 -16.81 -6.14 -12.68
C VAL A 166 -17.16 -6.74 -11.32
N GLY A 167 -16.93 -8.05 -11.13
CA GLY A 167 -17.16 -8.74 -9.86
C GLY A 167 -16.33 -8.14 -8.72
N GLY A 168 -15.06 -7.84 -8.97
CA GLY A 168 -14.16 -7.18 -8.01
C GLY A 168 -14.70 -5.84 -7.53
N ARG A 169 -15.20 -5.00 -8.44
CA ARG A 169 -15.85 -3.73 -8.07
C ARG A 169 -17.08 -3.94 -7.19
N GLU A 170 -17.90 -4.95 -7.48
CA GLU A 170 -19.07 -5.27 -6.66
C GLU A 170 -18.66 -5.79 -5.27
N ILE A 171 -17.61 -6.60 -5.18
CA ILE A 171 -17.02 -7.06 -3.91
C ILE A 171 -16.55 -5.86 -3.09
N SER A 172 -15.72 -4.98 -3.66
CA SER A 172 -15.22 -3.77 -2.99
C SER A 172 -16.35 -2.87 -2.49
N TYR A 173 -17.38 -2.69 -3.31
CA TYR A 173 -18.54 -1.90 -2.94
C TYR A 173 -19.30 -2.47 -1.73
N GLU A 174 -19.51 -3.79 -1.70
CA GLU A 174 -20.16 -4.44 -0.55
C GLU A 174 -19.26 -4.48 0.69
N ILE A 175 -17.94 -4.64 0.54
CA ILE A 175 -16.96 -4.46 1.62
C ILE A 175 -17.14 -3.07 2.25
N GLY A 176 -17.12 -2.02 1.43
CA GLY A 176 -17.23 -0.65 1.94
C GLY A 176 -18.58 -0.37 2.61
N LYS A 177 -19.67 -0.94 2.09
CA LYS A 177 -21.01 -0.87 2.74
C LYS A 177 -21.04 -1.56 4.09
N ARG A 178 -20.49 -2.76 4.20
CA ARG A 178 -20.53 -3.57 5.43
C ARG A 178 -19.63 -3.00 6.53
N LEU A 179 -18.52 -2.36 6.17
CA LEU A 179 -17.57 -1.75 7.10
C LEU A 179 -17.81 -0.25 7.35
N GLY A 180 -18.63 0.43 6.53
CA GLY A 180 -18.95 1.85 6.71
C GLY A 180 -17.83 2.82 6.33
N THR A 181 -16.79 2.33 5.65
CA THR A 181 -15.64 3.10 5.13
C THR A 181 -15.41 2.70 3.68
N PRO A 182 -15.03 3.61 2.76
CA PRO A 182 -14.81 3.24 1.36
C PRO A 182 -13.70 2.18 1.25
N CYS A 183 -13.91 1.20 0.37
CA CYS A 183 -12.90 0.25 -0.07
C CYS A 183 -12.14 0.85 -1.27
N TYR A 184 -10.81 0.97 -1.19
CA TYR A 184 -10.02 1.29 -2.36
C TYR A 184 -9.91 0.02 -3.22
N HIS A 185 -10.44 0.09 -4.43
CA HIS A 185 -10.41 -0.98 -5.41
C HIS A 185 -9.35 -0.65 -6.46
N ASN A 186 -8.24 -1.38 -6.42
CA ASN A 186 -7.11 -1.15 -7.31
C ASN A 186 -7.07 -2.16 -8.45
N ILE A 187 -6.84 -1.65 -9.66
CA ILE A 187 -6.64 -2.45 -10.88
C ILE A 187 -5.20 -2.31 -11.34
N TRP A 188 -4.44 -3.39 -11.16
CA TRP A 188 -3.13 -3.62 -11.74
C TRP A 188 -3.19 -4.83 -12.68
N VAL A 189 -2.53 -4.76 -13.84
CA VAL A 189 -2.42 -5.90 -14.77
C VAL A 189 -0.97 -6.10 -15.23
N PRO A 190 -0.52 -7.35 -15.40
CA PRO A 190 0.84 -7.66 -15.89
C PRO A 190 0.95 -7.59 -17.42
N ASP A 191 -0.07 -7.08 -18.11
CA ASP A 191 -0.16 -7.13 -19.56
C ASP A 191 0.98 -6.36 -20.23
N GLY A 192 1.81 -7.09 -20.99
CA GLY A 192 2.98 -6.52 -21.63
C GLY A 192 3.74 -7.50 -22.52
N LEU A 193 4.89 -7.06 -23.04
CA LEU A 193 5.75 -7.85 -23.91
C LEU A 193 7.20 -7.78 -23.46
N LYS A 194 7.82 -8.97 -23.40
CA LYS A 194 9.25 -9.15 -23.13
C LYS A 194 10.13 -8.37 -24.11
N ASP A 195 9.81 -8.45 -25.40
CA ASP A 195 10.60 -7.86 -26.50
C ASP A 195 9.79 -6.81 -27.27
N ILE A 196 10.44 -6.13 -28.21
CA ILE A 196 9.94 -4.96 -28.93
C ILE A 196 8.60 -5.25 -29.61
N PRO A 197 7.51 -4.54 -29.24
CA PRO A 197 6.20 -4.75 -29.83
C PRO A 197 6.13 -4.20 -31.25
N ALA A 198 5.49 -4.94 -32.16
CA ALA A 198 5.19 -4.45 -33.51
C ALA A 198 4.14 -3.31 -33.51
N ASN A 199 3.19 -3.33 -32.57
CA ASN A 199 2.14 -2.31 -32.46
C ASN A 199 1.63 -2.20 -31.01
N ARG A 200 2.06 -1.16 -30.29
CA ARG A 200 1.64 -0.87 -28.90
C ARG A 200 0.16 -0.46 -28.80
N LEU A 201 -0.38 0.17 -29.84
CA LEU A 201 -1.73 0.76 -29.82
C LEU A 201 -2.81 -0.31 -29.71
N VAL A 202 -2.66 -1.44 -30.41
CA VAL A 202 -3.68 -2.52 -30.40
C VAL A 202 -3.93 -3.04 -28.99
N TYR A 203 -2.88 -3.25 -28.19
CA TYR A 203 -3.04 -3.71 -26.81
C TYR A 203 -3.70 -2.66 -25.92
N ARG A 204 -3.34 -1.38 -26.09
CA ARG A 204 -3.95 -0.27 -25.36
C ARG A 204 -5.43 -0.06 -25.73
N GLN A 205 -5.81 -0.28 -26.99
CA GLN A 205 -7.20 -0.26 -27.44
C GLN A 205 -8.01 -1.38 -26.79
N ASN A 206 -7.45 -2.59 -26.70
CA ASN A 206 -8.08 -3.69 -25.97
C ASN A 206 -8.27 -3.37 -24.49
N LEU A 207 -7.25 -2.78 -23.85
CA LEU A 207 -7.34 -2.39 -22.45
C LEU A 207 -8.40 -1.30 -22.23
N ILE A 208 -8.50 -0.30 -23.12
CA ILE A 208 -9.58 0.70 -23.08
C ILE A 208 -10.95 0.03 -23.16
N GLU A 209 -11.17 -0.87 -24.14
CA GLU A 209 -12.44 -1.60 -24.29
C GLU A 209 -12.80 -2.38 -23.02
N SER A 210 -11.81 -3.05 -22.43
CA SER A 210 -12.00 -3.83 -21.19
C SER A 210 -12.31 -2.94 -19.98
N LEU A 211 -11.58 -1.85 -19.78
CA LEU A 211 -11.82 -0.91 -18.67
C LEU A 211 -13.18 -0.21 -18.82
N ASP A 212 -13.55 0.21 -20.03
CA ASP A 212 -14.84 0.85 -20.30
C ASP A 212 -16.00 -0.08 -19.90
N ARG A 213 -15.87 -1.39 -20.17
CA ARG A 213 -16.84 -2.41 -19.75
C ARG A 213 -16.82 -2.65 -18.23
N ILE A 214 -15.65 -2.63 -17.59
CA ILE A 214 -15.53 -2.77 -16.12
C ILE A 214 -16.18 -1.58 -15.40
N PHE A 215 -16.06 -0.37 -15.95
CA PHE A 215 -16.55 0.86 -15.35
C PHE A 215 -17.93 1.32 -15.85
N GLU A 216 -18.60 0.51 -16.67
CA GLU A 216 -19.93 0.81 -17.21
C GLU A 216 -20.95 1.05 -16.09
N LYS A 217 -20.98 0.15 -15.09
CA LYS A 217 -21.81 0.30 -13.89
C LYS A 217 -21.20 1.36 -12.98
N LYS A 218 -21.94 2.44 -12.71
CA LYS A 218 -21.57 3.44 -11.69
C LYS A 218 -21.97 2.94 -10.31
N LEU A 219 -21.02 2.96 -9.38
CA LEU A 219 -21.19 2.57 -7.98
C LEU A 219 -21.05 3.81 -7.10
N ASP A 220 -21.72 3.81 -5.94
CA ASP A 220 -21.66 4.96 -5.03
C ASP A 220 -20.26 5.08 -4.41
N ARG A 221 -19.60 6.20 -4.74
CA ARG A 221 -18.25 6.56 -4.29
C ARG A 221 -18.10 6.65 -2.77
N LYS A 222 -19.22 6.73 -2.02
CA LYS A 222 -19.22 6.59 -0.56
C LYS A 222 -18.59 5.28 -0.09
N TYR A 223 -18.72 4.22 -0.88
CA TYR A 223 -18.33 2.85 -0.48
C TYR A 223 -17.19 2.27 -1.31
N ILE A 224 -16.84 2.85 -2.46
CA ILE A 224 -15.75 2.37 -3.31
C ILE A 224 -14.96 3.52 -3.93
N ARG A 225 -13.63 3.41 -3.95
CA ARG A 225 -12.71 4.27 -4.72
C ARG A 225 -11.97 3.42 -5.74
N ASP A 226 -12.31 3.56 -7.01
CA ASP A 226 -11.61 2.84 -8.09
C ASP A 226 -10.31 3.58 -8.43
N VAL A 227 -9.19 2.86 -8.43
CA VAL A 227 -7.86 3.39 -8.80
C VAL A 227 -7.17 2.48 -9.81
N LEU A 228 -6.36 3.07 -10.69
CA LEU A 228 -5.62 2.37 -11.73
C LEU A 228 -4.11 2.46 -11.49
N GLU A 229 -3.43 1.31 -11.48
CA GLU A 229 -2.01 1.23 -11.15
C GLU A 229 -1.15 0.99 -12.39
N GLY A 230 -0.33 1.98 -12.71
CA GLY A 230 0.65 1.88 -13.79
C GLY A 230 1.94 1.21 -13.34
N LYS A 231 2.58 0.50 -14.28
CA LYS A 231 3.91 -0.07 -14.10
C LYS A 231 4.80 0.27 -15.29
N LEU A 232 6.07 0.53 -15.03
CA LEU A 232 7.06 0.74 -16.09
C LEU A 232 7.38 -0.57 -16.81
N PHE A 233 7.82 -1.58 -16.04
CA PHE A 233 8.17 -2.90 -16.53
C PHE A 233 8.09 -3.94 -15.42
N GLY A 234 8.11 -5.21 -15.80
CA GLY A 234 8.26 -6.37 -14.91
C GLY A 234 9.09 -7.45 -15.60
N ILE A 235 9.53 -8.46 -14.85
CA ILE A 235 10.25 -9.60 -15.42
C ILE A 235 9.33 -10.35 -16.37
N GLY A 236 9.75 -10.51 -17.64
CA GLY A 236 8.92 -11.08 -18.71
C GLY A 236 8.11 -10.07 -19.53
N ILE A 237 8.07 -8.78 -19.15
CA ILE A 237 7.40 -7.70 -19.89
C ILE A 237 8.28 -6.44 -20.05
N GLU A 238 9.58 -6.63 -20.14
CA GLU A 238 10.60 -5.59 -20.01
C GLU A 238 10.51 -4.47 -21.07
N SER A 239 10.04 -4.80 -22.29
CA SER A 239 10.07 -3.87 -23.43
C SER A 239 8.80 -3.03 -23.59
N PHE A 240 7.70 -3.45 -22.97
CA PHE A 240 6.41 -2.80 -23.10
C PHE A 240 5.40 -3.26 -22.05
N THR A 241 4.94 -2.32 -21.22
CA THR A 241 3.76 -2.48 -20.36
C THR A 241 2.56 -1.79 -21.00
N VAL A 242 1.43 -2.48 -21.12
CA VAL A 242 0.21 -1.91 -21.74
C VAL A 242 -0.34 -0.78 -20.88
N GLY A 243 -0.52 -1.07 -19.59
CA GLY A 243 -0.94 -0.15 -18.54
C GLY A 243 0.21 0.73 -18.05
N SER A 244 0.76 1.56 -18.93
CA SER A 244 1.82 2.52 -18.55
C SER A 244 1.27 3.71 -17.75
N HIS A 245 2.14 4.45 -17.07
CA HIS A 245 1.75 5.62 -16.27
C HIS A 245 0.89 6.63 -17.06
N GLU A 246 1.33 7.06 -18.25
CA GLU A 246 0.57 8.03 -19.07
C GLU A 246 -0.78 7.48 -19.52
N PHE A 247 -0.86 6.16 -19.75
CA PHE A 247 -2.11 5.53 -20.17
C PHE A 247 -3.15 5.62 -19.06
N TYR A 248 -2.78 5.20 -17.84
CA TYR A 248 -3.71 5.20 -16.72
C TYR A 248 -4.00 6.60 -16.20
N LEU A 249 -3.03 7.51 -16.19
CA LEU A 249 -3.29 8.92 -15.84
C LEU A 249 -4.30 9.55 -16.80
N ALA A 250 -4.10 9.41 -18.12
CA ALA A 250 -5.02 9.96 -19.11
C ALA A 250 -6.42 9.29 -19.04
N TYR A 251 -6.47 7.97 -18.81
CA TYR A 251 -7.73 7.25 -18.65
C TYR A 251 -8.47 7.68 -17.37
N ALA A 252 -7.74 7.84 -16.25
CA ALA A 252 -8.30 8.24 -14.97
C ALA A 252 -8.95 9.62 -15.03
N VAL A 253 -8.21 10.61 -15.54
CA VAL A 253 -8.70 11.99 -15.76
C VAL A 253 -9.93 12.00 -16.67
N LYS A 254 -9.92 11.23 -17.77
CA LYS A 254 -11.03 11.21 -18.73
C LYS A 254 -12.30 10.58 -18.15
N ASN A 255 -12.17 9.55 -17.31
CA ASN A 255 -13.28 8.70 -16.90
C ASN A 255 -13.75 8.91 -15.45
N GLY A 256 -13.11 9.81 -14.70
CA GLY A 256 -13.47 10.08 -13.30
C GLY A 256 -13.18 8.89 -12.39
N VAL A 257 -11.97 8.34 -12.50
CA VAL A 257 -11.43 7.34 -11.57
C VAL A 257 -10.09 7.84 -11.03
N GLY A 258 -9.57 7.20 -9.98
CA GLY A 258 -8.30 7.56 -9.39
C GLY A 258 -7.09 6.86 -10.00
N VAL A 259 -5.91 7.15 -9.47
CA VAL A 259 -4.66 6.46 -9.80
C VAL A 259 -4.02 5.86 -8.56
N CYS A 260 -3.35 4.73 -8.74
CA CYS A 260 -2.38 4.23 -7.77
C CYS A 260 -0.97 4.64 -8.22
N LEU A 261 -0.21 5.26 -7.32
CA LEU A 261 1.21 5.58 -7.53
C LEU A 261 2.05 4.63 -6.66
N ASP A 262 2.64 3.61 -7.28
CA ASP A 262 3.59 2.72 -6.61
C ASP A 262 5.02 3.27 -6.72
N THR A 263 5.74 3.39 -5.60
CA THR A 263 7.08 3.97 -5.57
C THR A 263 8.16 3.13 -6.26
N GLY A 264 7.93 1.84 -6.51
CA GLY A 264 8.80 0.90 -7.23
C GLY A 264 8.55 0.85 -8.74
N HIS A 265 7.45 1.42 -9.23
CA HIS A 265 6.94 1.22 -10.59
C HIS A 265 7.46 2.20 -11.66
N TYR A 266 8.41 3.08 -11.32
CA TYR A 266 8.86 4.18 -12.17
C TYR A 266 10.26 3.98 -12.76
N HIS A 267 10.70 4.92 -13.62
CA HIS A 267 12.06 4.91 -14.16
C HIS A 267 13.10 5.09 -13.05
N PRO A 268 14.37 4.70 -13.29
CA PRO A 268 15.45 5.05 -12.38
C PRO A 268 15.45 6.55 -12.09
N THR A 269 15.49 6.93 -10.81
CA THR A 269 15.44 8.31 -10.29
C THR A 269 14.10 9.04 -10.41
N GLU A 270 13.10 8.46 -11.07
CA GLU A 270 11.74 8.99 -11.07
C GLU A 270 11.06 8.62 -9.74
N THR A 271 10.35 9.59 -9.14
CA THR A 271 9.78 9.43 -7.79
C THR A 271 8.33 9.87 -7.74
N ALA A 272 7.54 9.25 -6.86
CA ALA A 272 6.17 9.66 -6.57
C ALA A 272 6.10 11.01 -5.83
N VAL A 273 7.19 11.46 -5.21
CA VAL A 273 7.28 12.73 -4.46
C VAL A 273 6.86 13.92 -5.35
N ASP A 274 7.42 14.01 -6.56
CA ASP A 274 7.10 15.11 -7.51
C ASP A 274 5.72 14.93 -8.17
N LYS A 275 5.23 13.70 -8.24
CA LYS A 275 3.98 13.37 -8.94
C LYS A 275 2.74 13.70 -8.13
N ILE A 276 2.82 13.58 -6.81
CA ILE A 276 1.62 13.58 -5.96
C ILE A 276 0.87 14.92 -6.04
N THR A 277 1.59 16.04 -5.97
CA THR A 277 1.01 17.39 -6.08
C THR A 277 0.64 17.75 -7.51
N ALA A 278 1.29 17.14 -8.51
CA ALA A 278 0.97 17.30 -9.92
C ALA A 278 -0.30 16.53 -10.33
N VAL A 279 -0.59 15.38 -9.68
CA VAL A 279 -1.68 14.48 -10.08
C VAL A 279 -2.92 14.66 -9.23
N ALA A 280 -2.79 14.76 -7.90
CA ALA A 280 -3.92 14.79 -6.97
C ALA A 280 -5.00 15.85 -7.30
N PRO A 281 -4.68 17.05 -7.85
CA PRO A 281 -5.71 18.02 -8.23
C PRO A 281 -6.58 17.62 -9.44
N PHE A 282 -6.18 16.64 -10.24
CA PHE A 282 -6.83 16.31 -11.52
C PHE A 282 -7.55 14.96 -11.52
N VAL A 283 -7.42 14.18 -10.45
CA VAL A 283 -8.03 12.85 -10.33
C VAL A 283 -8.96 12.79 -9.13
N ASP A 284 -9.87 11.83 -9.19
CA ASP A 284 -10.92 11.67 -8.18
C ASP A 284 -10.38 11.14 -6.84
N ASP A 285 -9.38 10.27 -6.89
CA ASP A 285 -8.78 9.59 -5.74
C ASP A 285 -7.31 9.26 -6.04
N VAL A 286 -6.47 9.20 -5.01
CA VAL A 286 -5.09 8.72 -5.11
C VAL A 286 -4.86 7.64 -4.07
N LEU A 287 -4.36 6.49 -4.52
CA LEU A 287 -3.76 5.46 -3.68
C LEU A 287 -2.25 5.54 -3.84
N LEU A 288 -1.51 5.45 -2.75
CA LEU A 288 -0.07 5.21 -2.78
C LEU A 288 0.17 3.75 -2.42
N HIS A 289 0.94 3.06 -3.24
CA HIS A 289 1.63 1.85 -2.82
C HIS A 289 3.08 2.23 -2.51
N VAL A 290 3.43 2.22 -1.22
CA VAL A 290 4.81 2.51 -0.79
C VAL A 290 5.59 1.22 -0.63
N SER A 291 6.51 1.03 -1.56
CA SER A 291 7.40 -0.11 -1.73
C SER A 291 8.87 0.36 -1.73
N ARG A 292 9.83 -0.56 -1.87
CA ARG A 292 11.23 -0.20 -2.10
C ARG A 292 11.82 -0.96 -3.29
N GLY A 293 11.86 -0.28 -4.43
CA GLY A 293 12.55 -0.76 -5.62
C GLY A 293 14.07 -0.77 -5.45
N VAL A 294 14.72 -1.91 -5.67
CA VAL A 294 16.17 -2.09 -5.65
C VAL A 294 16.62 -2.45 -7.06
N ARG A 295 16.87 -1.40 -7.86
CA ARG A 295 17.25 -1.44 -9.30
C ARG A 295 16.15 -1.87 -10.27
N TRP A 296 15.17 -2.60 -9.79
CA TRP A 296 13.94 -2.95 -10.47
C TRP A 296 12.82 -2.90 -9.42
N ASP A 297 11.59 -3.13 -9.87
CA ASP A 297 10.45 -3.27 -8.97
C ASP A 297 10.54 -4.60 -8.20
N SER A 298 11.34 -4.57 -7.14
CA SER A 298 11.83 -5.74 -6.44
C SER A 298 11.12 -6.00 -5.12
N ASP A 299 10.10 -5.22 -4.80
CA ASP A 299 9.22 -5.44 -3.65
C ASP A 299 9.96 -5.65 -2.32
N HIS A 300 11.03 -4.89 -2.07
CA HIS A 300 11.71 -5.00 -0.79
C HIS A 300 10.92 -4.27 0.30
N VAL A 301 11.07 -4.76 1.53
CA VAL A 301 10.48 -4.14 2.72
C VAL A 301 10.82 -2.65 2.77
N LEU A 302 9.76 -1.86 2.98
CA LEU A 302 9.85 -0.43 3.17
C LEU A 302 10.72 -0.08 4.39
N ILE A 303 11.58 0.92 4.22
CA ILE A 303 12.42 1.47 5.30
C ILE A 303 12.21 2.97 5.40
N GLN A 304 12.49 3.54 6.58
CA GLN A 304 12.60 4.99 6.69
C GLN A 304 13.87 5.46 5.96
N GLY A 305 13.71 6.47 5.11
CA GLY A 305 14.77 7.04 4.29
C GLY A 305 14.27 8.28 3.53
N ASP A 306 15.15 8.89 2.74
CA ASP A 306 14.90 10.20 2.12
C ASP A 306 13.63 10.23 1.27
N GLU A 307 13.38 9.21 0.44
CA GLU A 307 12.22 9.17 -0.44
C GLU A 307 10.90 9.04 0.33
N LEU A 308 10.83 8.15 1.32
CA LEU A 308 9.62 7.98 2.13
C LEU A 308 9.33 9.22 2.97
N ASP A 309 10.35 9.81 3.60
CA ASP A 309 10.21 11.04 4.37
C ASP A 309 9.77 12.20 3.47
N ALA A 310 10.37 12.35 2.28
CA ALA A 310 9.98 13.37 1.30
C ALA A 310 8.53 13.21 0.83
N LEU A 311 8.10 11.98 0.56
CA LEU A 311 6.72 11.70 0.15
C LEU A 311 5.71 12.11 1.23
N MET A 312 5.98 11.75 2.49
CA MET A 312 5.11 12.13 3.60
C MET A 312 5.12 13.65 3.86
N LEU A 313 6.24 14.33 3.63
CA LEU A 313 6.33 15.78 3.68
C LEU A 313 5.46 16.44 2.59
N GLU A 314 5.48 15.94 1.36
CA GLU A 314 4.61 16.48 0.29
C GLU A 314 3.12 16.25 0.60
N ILE A 315 2.75 15.09 1.15
CA ILE A 315 1.38 14.84 1.61
C ILE A 315 0.99 15.84 2.72
N LYS A 316 1.89 16.10 3.66
CA LYS A 316 1.66 17.03 4.76
C LYS A 316 1.51 18.48 4.26
N ARG A 317 2.42 18.93 3.41
CA ARG A 317 2.46 20.30 2.85
C ARG A 317 1.26 20.57 1.93
N GLY A 318 0.82 19.55 1.18
CA GLY A 318 -0.37 19.62 0.35
C GLY A 318 -1.71 19.50 1.10
N ASP A 319 -1.70 19.26 2.42
CA ASP A 319 -2.89 18.92 3.21
C ASP A 319 -3.68 17.73 2.61
N PHE A 320 -2.95 16.66 2.31
CA PHE A 320 -3.44 15.51 1.55
C PHE A 320 -3.66 14.23 2.37
N PHE A 321 -3.38 14.23 3.67
CA PHE A 321 -3.58 13.03 4.51
C PHE A 321 -5.03 12.52 4.57
N ASP A 322 -6.02 13.38 4.27
CA ASP A 322 -7.44 12.99 4.18
C ASP A 322 -7.90 12.67 2.74
N LYS A 323 -7.04 12.89 1.74
CA LYS A 323 -7.35 12.73 0.30
C LYS A 323 -6.62 11.56 -0.34
N ILE A 324 -5.50 11.15 0.25
CA ILE A 324 -4.61 10.14 -0.32
C ILE A 324 -4.57 8.94 0.61
N ALA A 325 -4.95 7.78 0.09
CA ALA A 325 -4.79 6.53 0.81
C ALA A 325 -3.35 6.05 0.74
N ILE A 326 -2.84 5.52 1.86
CA ILE A 326 -1.49 4.99 1.97
C ILE A 326 -1.60 3.49 2.16
N GLY A 327 -1.17 2.72 1.17
CA GLY A 327 -0.98 1.28 1.21
C GLY A 327 0.50 0.92 1.16
N LEU A 328 0.88 -0.16 1.82
CA LEU A 328 2.19 -0.78 1.62
C LEU A 328 2.10 -1.75 0.45
N ASP A 329 3.17 -1.93 -0.30
CA ASP A 329 3.30 -3.02 -1.28
C ASP A 329 4.74 -3.53 -1.28
N PHE A 330 4.95 -4.78 -0.83
CA PHE A 330 6.23 -5.46 -0.90
C PHE A 330 6.03 -6.95 -0.57
N PHE A 331 7.01 -7.80 -0.88
CA PHE A 331 6.99 -9.22 -0.52
C PHE A 331 8.42 -9.78 -0.48
N ASP A 332 9.04 -9.70 0.70
CA ASP A 332 10.35 -10.29 0.97
C ASP A 332 10.15 -11.66 1.63
N ALA A 333 10.36 -12.74 0.86
CA ALA A 333 10.31 -14.11 1.35
C ALA A 333 11.66 -14.59 1.89
N SER A 334 12.67 -13.73 2.01
CA SER A 334 13.99 -14.08 2.57
C SER A 334 14.07 -13.88 4.10
N ILE A 335 13.07 -13.23 4.69
CA ILE A 335 12.97 -12.95 6.12
C ILE A 335 11.61 -13.36 6.70
N ASN A 336 11.47 -13.27 8.03
CA ASN A 336 10.20 -13.46 8.70
C ASN A 336 9.15 -12.45 8.20
N ARG A 337 8.02 -12.95 7.71
CA ARG A 337 6.95 -12.15 7.06
C ARG A 337 6.24 -11.19 8.03
N VAL A 338 6.07 -11.61 9.29
CA VAL A 338 5.56 -10.71 10.35
C VAL A 338 6.57 -9.60 10.62
N ALA A 339 7.88 -9.90 10.67
CA ALA A 339 8.90 -8.86 10.79
C ALA A 339 8.89 -7.89 9.61
N ALA A 340 8.74 -8.38 8.38
CA ALA A 340 8.65 -7.54 7.17
C ALA A 340 7.52 -6.50 7.30
N TRP A 341 6.32 -6.94 7.67
CA TRP A 341 5.20 -6.04 7.92
C TRP A 341 5.44 -5.06 9.07
N VAL A 342 5.98 -5.53 10.20
CA VAL A 342 6.24 -4.66 11.36
C VAL A 342 7.26 -3.57 11.00
N ILE A 343 8.30 -3.91 10.23
CA ILE A 343 9.30 -2.95 9.76
C ILE A 343 8.65 -1.93 8.82
N GLY A 344 7.87 -2.38 7.82
CA GLY A 344 7.22 -1.49 6.86
C GLY A 344 6.17 -0.57 7.50
N LEU A 345 5.26 -1.12 8.31
CA LEU A 345 4.23 -0.36 9.04
C LEU A 345 4.86 0.70 9.94
N ARG A 346 5.90 0.35 10.70
CA ARG A 346 6.57 1.30 11.60
C ARG A 346 7.38 2.32 10.82
N SER A 347 7.94 1.97 9.65
CA SER A 347 8.67 2.92 8.79
C SER A 347 7.71 3.97 8.20
N ALA A 348 6.57 3.54 7.64
CA ALA A 348 5.53 4.45 7.17
C ALA A 348 4.97 5.30 8.32
N GLY A 349 4.61 4.68 9.45
CA GLY A 349 4.08 5.40 10.62
C GLY A 349 5.03 6.45 11.18
N LYS A 350 6.33 6.13 11.31
CA LYS A 350 7.36 7.10 11.73
C LYS A 350 7.48 8.26 10.76
N SER A 351 7.47 7.99 9.45
CA SER A 351 7.63 9.02 8.42
C SER A 351 6.42 9.96 8.37
N ILE A 352 5.20 9.42 8.55
CA ILE A 352 3.98 10.22 8.72
C ILE A 352 4.08 11.12 9.95
N LEU A 353 4.40 10.55 11.13
CA LEU A 353 4.51 11.33 12.36
C LEU A 353 5.61 12.40 12.26
N LYS A 354 6.76 12.06 11.67
CA LYS A 354 7.87 12.99 11.43
C LYS A 354 7.43 14.13 10.51
N ALA A 355 6.72 13.85 9.43
CA ALA A 355 6.21 14.88 8.52
C ALA A 355 5.20 15.81 9.20
N LEU A 356 4.28 15.27 10.02
CA LEU A 356 3.32 16.05 10.80
C LEU A 356 4.00 17.02 11.79
N LEU A 357 5.18 16.64 12.29
CA LEU A 357 5.98 17.45 13.23
C LEU A 357 6.90 18.48 12.56
N GLU A 358 7.04 18.49 11.21
CA GLU A 358 7.88 19.49 10.55
C GLU A 358 7.34 20.92 10.80
N PRO A 359 8.18 21.89 11.20
CA PRO A 359 7.84 23.32 11.19
C PRO A 359 7.71 23.91 9.77
N THR A 360 6.76 23.41 8.97
CA THR A 360 6.60 23.72 7.54
C THR A 360 6.49 25.21 7.25
N HIS A 361 5.77 25.95 8.09
CA HIS A 361 5.55 27.39 7.90
C HIS A 361 6.86 28.19 7.86
N LEU A 362 7.89 27.79 8.63
CA LEU A 362 9.20 28.45 8.62
C LEU A 362 9.96 28.19 7.32
N VAL A 363 9.83 26.99 6.77
CA VAL A 363 10.46 26.59 5.51
C VAL A 363 9.78 27.29 4.32
N GLU A 364 8.45 27.35 4.33
CA GLU A 364 7.65 28.06 3.32
C GLU A 364 7.89 29.58 3.36
N GLU A 365 7.97 30.18 4.54
CA GLU A 365 8.27 31.60 4.69
C GLU A 365 9.68 31.94 4.14
N ALA A 366 10.68 31.13 4.47
CA ALA A 366 12.03 31.30 3.92
C ALA A 366 12.02 31.21 2.38
N GLU A 367 11.29 30.26 1.81
CA GLU A 367 11.13 30.13 0.36
C GLU A 367 10.42 31.33 -0.27
N ALA A 368 9.30 31.78 0.32
CA ALA A 368 8.52 32.91 -0.17
C ALA A 368 9.33 34.22 -0.17
N ASN A 369 10.28 34.35 0.76
CA ASN A 369 11.19 35.49 0.86
C ASN A 369 12.44 35.36 -0.03
N GLY A 370 12.60 34.25 -0.76
CA GLY A 370 13.79 33.97 -1.58
C GLY A 370 15.04 33.64 -0.76
N ASP A 371 14.90 33.37 0.54
CA ASP A 371 15.99 32.95 1.41
C ASP A 371 16.20 31.43 1.32
N TYR A 372 16.73 31.01 0.18
CA TYR A 372 17.00 29.59 -0.10
C TYR A 372 18.09 29.00 0.81
N THR A 373 18.92 29.85 1.43
CA THR A 373 19.93 29.41 2.41
C THR A 373 19.23 28.94 3.68
N SER A 374 18.41 29.79 4.29
CA SER A 374 17.65 29.43 5.49
C SER A 374 16.70 28.27 5.21
N ARG A 375 16.01 28.28 4.06
CA ARG A 375 15.12 27.18 3.65
C ARG A 375 15.84 25.84 3.70
N LEU A 376 17.00 25.72 3.05
CA LEU A 376 17.76 24.48 2.99
C LEU A 376 18.37 24.11 4.35
N ALA A 377 18.93 25.08 5.08
CA ALA A 377 19.51 24.84 6.40
C ALA A 377 18.47 24.35 7.41
N LEU A 378 17.29 24.97 7.44
CA LEU A 378 16.18 24.56 8.30
C LEU A 378 15.67 23.16 7.95
N MET A 379 15.52 22.85 6.65
CA MET A 379 15.13 21.50 6.22
C MET A 379 16.09 20.42 6.75
N GLU A 380 17.41 20.68 6.75
CA GLU A 380 18.39 19.74 7.30
C GLU A 380 18.35 19.65 8.84
N GLU A 381 18.28 20.78 9.54
CA GLU A 381 18.20 20.78 11.00
C GLU A 381 16.92 20.12 11.51
N PHE A 382 15.79 20.30 10.81
CA PHE A 382 14.51 19.70 11.19
C PHE A 382 14.49 18.17 11.08
N LYS A 383 15.38 17.56 10.28
CA LYS A 383 15.55 16.10 10.27
C LYS A 383 16.02 15.54 11.61
N ASN A 384 16.67 16.37 12.44
CA ASN A 384 17.30 15.99 13.70
C ASN A 384 16.49 16.41 14.94
N LEU A 385 15.31 17.01 14.76
CA LEU A 385 14.40 17.28 15.87
C LEU A 385 14.01 15.99 16.60
N PRO A 386 13.65 16.06 17.90
CA PRO A 386 13.49 14.89 18.77
C PRO A 386 12.20 14.07 18.50
N PHE A 387 11.87 13.78 17.23
CA PHE A 387 10.68 13.03 16.83
C PHE A 387 10.66 11.61 17.43
N ASN A 388 11.83 10.98 17.63
CA ASN A 388 11.92 9.64 18.22
C ASN A 388 11.31 9.58 19.63
N ALA A 389 11.44 10.65 20.43
CA ALA A 389 10.81 10.73 21.74
C ALA A 389 9.27 10.79 21.65
N VAL A 390 8.76 11.45 20.60
CA VAL A 390 7.32 11.49 20.29
C VAL A 390 6.83 10.12 19.84
N TRP A 391 7.57 9.44 18.96
CA TRP A 391 7.25 8.09 18.51
C TRP A 391 7.23 7.08 19.67
N ASP A 392 8.23 7.13 20.55
CA ASP A 392 8.31 6.24 21.72
C ASP A 392 7.14 6.47 22.69
N TYR A 393 6.73 7.73 22.88
CA TYR A 393 5.54 8.08 23.65
C TYR A 393 4.25 7.55 23.01
N VAL A 394 4.09 7.70 21.69
CA VAL A 394 2.94 7.14 20.96
C VAL A 394 2.91 5.62 21.12
N CYS A 395 4.03 4.93 20.92
CA CYS A 395 4.09 3.48 21.11
C CYS A 395 3.69 3.08 22.53
N HIS A 396 4.23 3.77 23.54
CA HIS A 396 3.94 3.50 24.95
C HIS A 396 2.45 3.70 25.29
N THR A 397 1.87 4.83 24.88
CA THR A 397 0.48 5.18 25.21
C THR A 397 -0.56 4.36 24.45
N THR A 398 -0.20 3.77 23.31
CA THR A 398 -1.05 2.80 22.60
C THR A 398 -0.82 1.35 23.03
N GLY A 399 0.04 1.10 24.04
CA GLY A 399 0.33 -0.25 24.52
C GLY A 399 1.12 -1.11 23.52
N THR A 400 1.82 -0.48 22.57
CA THR A 400 2.67 -1.15 21.58
C THR A 400 4.15 -1.11 21.99
N TYR A 401 5.00 -1.76 21.21
CA TYR A 401 6.41 -1.95 21.53
C TYR A 401 7.27 -0.72 21.20
N VAL A 402 8.08 -0.30 22.17
CA VAL A 402 9.01 0.84 22.06
C VAL A 402 10.39 0.38 21.61
N GLY A 403 11.02 1.10 20.67
CA GLY A 403 12.32 0.73 20.14
C GLY A 403 12.33 -0.63 19.45
N SER A 404 13.26 -1.51 19.85
CA SER A 404 13.48 -2.83 19.25
C SER A 404 12.82 -3.99 20.01
N THR A 405 12.02 -3.73 21.05
CA THR A 405 11.48 -4.79 21.92
C THR A 405 10.45 -5.68 21.21
N TRP A 406 9.82 -5.21 20.13
CA TRP A 406 8.94 -6.02 19.28
C TRP A 406 9.65 -7.21 18.64
N LEU A 407 10.98 -7.13 18.45
CA LEU A 407 11.72 -8.20 17.80
C LEU A 407 11.74 -9.49 18.63
N ASP A 408 11.76 -9.37 19.95
CA ASP A 408 11.67 -10.53 20.85
C ASP A 408 10.31 -11.20 20.73
N GLU A 409 9.25 -10.41 20.59
CA GLU A 409 7.90 -10.92 20.40
C GLU A 409 7.75 -11.64 19.07
N VAL A 410 8.32 -11.12 17.98
CA VAL A 410 8.31 -11.81 16.68
C VAL A 410 9.03 -13.15 16.77
N LYS A 411 10.20 -13.20 17.41
CA LYS A 411 10.96 -14.45 17.61
C LYS A 411 10.20 -15.46 18.47
N ALA A 412 9.50 -14.99 19.50
CA ALA A 412 8.66 -15.83 20.34
C ALA A 412 7.46 -16.39 19.56
N TYR A 413 6.81 -15.54 18.75
CA TYR A 413 5.72 -15.95 17.87
C TYR A 413 6.18 -17.01 16.86
N GLU A 414 7.28 -16.75 16.17
CA GLU A 414 7.88 -17.66 15.20
C GLU A 414 8.24 -19.02 15.80
N SER A 415 8.81 -19.04 17.00
CA SER A 415 9.14 -20.29 17.70
C SER A 415 7.91 -21.14 18.05
N GLY A 416 6.73 -20.52 18.13
CA GLY A 416 5.45 -21.18 18.37
C GLY A 416 4.74 -21.64 17.10
N LEU A 417 5.21 -21.26 15.91
CA LEU A 417 4.60 -21.66 14.64
C LEU A 417 4.94 -23.11 14.30
N ASN A 418 3.94 -23.87 13.84
CA ASN A 418 4.13 -25.21 13.28
C ASN A 418 3.90 -25.19 11.76
N ARG A 419 4.79 -24.48 11.05
CA ARG A 419 4.70 -24.17 9.61
C ARG A 419 6.10 -24.21 8.97
N ASN A 420 6.77 -25.35 9.06
CA ASN A 420 8.10 -25.55 8.47
C ASN A 420 8.08 -25.48 6.95
#